data_AF-F0HAW6-F1
#
_entry.id   AF-F0HAW6-F1
#
_cell.length_a   1.000
_cell.length_b   1.000
_cell.length_c   1.000
_cell.angle_alpha   90.00
_cell.angle_beta   90.00
_cell.angle_gamma   90.00
#
_symmetry.space_group_name_H-M   'P 1'
#
loop_
_entity.id
_entity.type
_entity.pdbx_description
1 polymer ?
#
loop_
_entity_poly.entity_id
_entity_poly.type
_entity_poly.pdbx_seq_one_letter_code
_entity_poly.pdbx_strand_id
1 'polypeptide(L)'
;MFEVKSGLEKFFVAKSKPQSEIFTELNVALGISDKYQRSWPIGKGNVQQYLFSIYYRKDKFQWVESREYPRYIKRPEIPSIDLTKEEKNFVFVLFDFLFSNQVSMKDAPFTCSIKDEIAGKYLDNDFIFVNEQVNSIIEEWCKDNKEKKEYLIDNGLRDITHKSIEFRKLFLADKPVSLLTDISDMDAFTGLKFFAEADGYTRPFNGTNQRTVMLDISARKDSNVKHIIDIEKLQNNSTEWESTDYLLWKENHYPYIFIFKGKMPWYLSYQNTRMTDYEDCDYYYDSTNEKLYVNGNCGLDTLLYEIAIEGKCSFNKEDYKTLCLEGKVSVSQVALQEKDNKIAQLKADNERLTALLKKYGINLDSTGEKNADNELKKPVSQPDDLKEDIIERPDLTQEEQAQAHKEAEEVVREKLMKSGYDCSDWAMDDDDNDGKWHSYNQIEGKIKDPDGEPVNVVVKSAKGGVIYLSATDFEFLTQDSKNILLVWDGDDVHSVSGEELFAKDSNVNLIFDTEYTPKHYYAALSKVFQYVKRTTFAIKDPKRNTYSQVKGFGMDAKTEGIQELFDDNDL
;
A
#
# COMPACT_ATOMS: atom_id res chain seq x y z
N MET A 1 24.11 -52.36 47.12
CA MET A 1 23.26 -53.19 48.00
C MET A 1 21.88 -53.49 47.41
N PHE A 2 21.55 -53.16 46.15
CA PHE A 2 20.50 -53.84 45.39
C PHE A 2 20.83 -53.75 43.87
N GLU A 3 21.02 -54.90 43.22
CA GLU A 3 21.32 -55.02 41.77
C GLU A 3 20.07 -55.34 40.92
N VAL A 4 18.91 -55.57 41.55
CA VAL A 4 17.66 -55.92 40.85
C VAL A 4 16.51 -55.08 41.39
N LYS A 5 15.80 -54.35 40.50
CA LYS A 5 14.67 -53.46 40.83
C LYS A 5 13.45 -54.20 41.42
N SER A 6 13.27 -55.48 41.10
CA SER A 6 12.13 -56.28 41.56
C SER A 6 12.27 -56.62 43.05
N GLY A 7 11.53 -55.93 43.92
CA GLY A 7 11.51 -56.22 45.37
C GLY A 7 11.62 -54.98 46.26
N LEU A 8 12.03 -53.84 45.71
CA LEU A 8 12.06 -52.55 46.42
C LEU A 8 10.68 -52.15 46.97
N GLU A 9 9.62 -52.47 46.24
CA GLU A 9 8.22 -52.21 46.61
C GLU A 9 7.79 -52.92 47.92
N LYS A 10 8.50 -53.98 48.33
CA LYS A 10 8.23 -54.70 49.58
C LYS A 10 8.86 -54.04 50.81
N PHE A 11 9.84 -53.16 50.63
CA PHE A 11 10.52 -52.45 51.71
C PHE A 11 10.01 -51.01 51.90
N PHE A 12 9.40 -50.43 50.86
CA PHE A 12 8.85 -49.09 50.90
C PHE A 12 7.34 -49.14 50.72
N VAL A 13 6.58 -48.92 51.81
CA VAL A 13 5.15 -48.60 51.71
C VAL A 13 5.05 -47.17 51.18
N ALA A 14 4.90 -47.02 49.87
CA ALA A 14 4.64 -45.72 49.25
C ALA A 14 3.23 -45.25 49.67
N LYS A 15 3.15 -44.45 50.74
CA LYS A 15 1.91 -43.75 51.11
C LYS A 15 1.69 -42.59 50.16
N SER A 16 0.46 -42.41 49.70
CA SER A 16 0.09 -41.22 48.92
C SER A 16 0.36 -39.96 49.74
N LYS A 17 1.21 -39.07 49.22
CA LYS A 17 1.56 -37.79 49.85
C LYS A 17 0.95 -36.65 49.02
N PRO A 18 0.38 -35.60 49.65
CA PRO A 18 -0.09 -34.43 48.92
C PRO A 18 1.02 -33.80 48.07
N GLN A 19 0.70 -33.37 46.85
CA GLN A 19 1.67 -32.73 45.95
C GLN A 19 2.33 -31.49 46.56
N SER A 20 1.60 -30.75 47.41
CA SER A 20 2.12 -29.59 48.16
C SER A 20 3.23 -29.92 49.14
N GLU A 21 3.10 -31.05 49.84
CA GLU A 21 4.14 -31.54 50.75
C GLU A 21 5.35 -32.03 49.96
N ILE A 22 5.13 -32.78 48.87
CA ILE A 22 6.20 -33.21 47.97
C ILE A 22 6.97 -31.99 47.43
N PHE A 23 6.28 -30.94 47.01
CA PHE A 23 6.89 -29.72 46.50
C PHE A 23 7.73 -29.00 47.56
N THR A 24 7.20 -28.85 48.76
CA THR A 24 7.89 -28.19 49.88
C THR A 24 9.15 -28.97 50.28
N GLU A 25 9.03 -30.28 50.46
CA GLU A 25 10.15 -31.15 50.79
C GLU A 25 11.21 -31.17 49.69
N LEU A 26 10.78 -31.21 48.42
CA LEU A 26 11.69 -31.17 47.28
C LEU A 26 12.49 -29.86 47.24
N ASN A 27 11.83 -28.72 47.43
CA ASN A 27 12.51 -27.43 47.42
C ASN A 27 13.50 -27.31 48.59
N VAL A 28 13.13 -27.77 49.79
CA VAL A 28 14.07 -27.85 50.93
C VAL A 28 15.27 -28.72 50.59
N ALA A 29 15.06 -29.91 50.02
CA ALA A 29 16.13 -30.84 49.67
C ALA A 29 17.07 -30.27 48.59
N LEU A 30 16.53 -29.54 47.62
CA LEU A 30 17.30 -28.92 46.54
C LEU A 30 17.87 -27.55 46.92
N GLY A 31 17.54 -27.03 48.10
CA GLY A 31 17.88 -25.67 48.53
C GLY A 31 17.23 -24.59 47.67
N ILE A 32 16.05 -24.89 47.11
CA ILE A 32 15.28 -23.97 46.27
C ILE A 32 14.41 -23.08 47.17
N SER A 33 14.53 -21.76 47.01
CA SER A 33 13.62 -20.83 47.70
C SER A 33 12.28 -20.74 46.96
N ASP A 34 11.20 -21.14 47.63
CA ASP A 34 9.84 -21.23 47.06
C ASP A 34 9.31 -19.95 46.40
N LYS A 35 9.83 -18.76 46.78
CA LYS A 35 9.22 -17.46 46.43
C LYS A 35 10.00 -16.59 45.45
N TYR A 36 11.31 -16.80 45.28
CA TYR A 36 12.18 -15.82 44.57
C TYR A 36 13.33 -16.43 43.76
N GLN A 37 13.33 -17.76 43.56
CA GLN A 37 14.41 -18.40 42.83
C GLN A 37 14.16 -18.37 41.32
N ARG A 38 14.95 -17.54 40.63
CA ARG A 38 14.86 -17.32 39.18
C ARG A 38 15.47 -18.41 38.33
N SER A 39 16.36 -19.23 38.90
CA SER A 39 17.10 -20.25 38.16
C SER A 39 17.09 -21.60 38.88
N TRP A 40 16.96 -22.66 38.08
CA TRP A 40 17.11 -24.03 38.56
C TRP A 40 18.55 -24.26 39.09
N PRO A 41 18.71 -24.91 40.26
CA PRO A 41 20.04 -25.19 40.80
C PRO A 41 20.72 -26.29 39.99
N ILE A 42 21.68 -25.87 39.16
CA ILE A 42 22.46 -26.74 38.28
C ILE A 42 23.07 -27.91 39.05
N GLY A 43 22.90 -29.13 38.53
CA GLY A 43 23.49 -30.35 39.10
C GLY A 43 22.92 -30.84 40.43
N LYS A 44 21.87 -30.21 40.99
CA LYS A 44 21.32 -30.61 42.30
C LYS A 44 20.11 -31.54 42.26
N GLY A 45 19.40 -31.62 41.13
CA GLY A 45 18.20 -32.44 41.00
C GLY A 45 18.17 -33.23 39.69
N ASN A 46 17.28 -34.22 39.62
CA ASN A 46 17.06 -35.01 38.41
C ASN A 46 15.93 -34.44 37.54
N VAL A 47 15.77 -35.01 36.35
CA VAL A 47 14.79 -34.58 35.35
C VAL A 47 13.36 -34.61 35.90
N GLN A 48 12.96 -35.69 36.59
CA GLN A 48 11.60 -35.81 37.13
C GLN A 48 11.32 -34.76 38.21
N GLN A 49 12.31 -34.51 39.08
CA GLN A 49 12.25 -33.47 40.09
C GLN A 49 12.11 -32.09 39.43
N TYR A 50 12.91 -31.79 38.40
CA TYR A 50 12.80 -30.55 37.63
C TYR A 50 11.40 -30.37 37.03
N LEU A 51 10.94 -31.35 36.24
CA LEU A 51 9.64 -31.28 35.55
C LEU A 51 8.48 -31.13 36.54
N PHE A 52 8.49 -31.87 37.65
CA PHE A 52 7.50 -31.73 38.71
C PHE A 52 7.54 -30.34 39.34
N SER A 53 8.73 -29.79 39.57
CA SER A 53 8.93 -28.46 40.17
C SER A 53 8.36 -27.34 39.29
N ILE A 54 8.54 -27.43 37.95
CA ILE A 54 7.96 -26.47 37.00
C ILE A 54 6.45 -26.66 36.90
N TYR A 55 5.99 -27.90 36.76
CA TYR A 55 4.57 -28.25 36.72
C TYR A 55 3.82 -27.66 37.92
N TYR A 56 4.32 -27.92 39.14
CA TYR A 56 3.64 -27.51 40.35
C TYR A 56 3.56 -25.97 40.47
N ARG A 57 4.64 -25.24 40.14
CA ARG A 57 4.63 -23.77 40.15
C ARG A 57 3.67 -23.16 39.14
N LYS A 58 3.56 -23.75 37.95
CA LYS A 58 2.73 -23.19 36.87
C LYS A 58 1.26 -23.58 36.99
N ASP A 59 0.97 -24.84 37.34
CA ASP A 59 -0.39 -25.42 37.28
C ASP A 59 -1.08 -25.53 38.66
N LYS A 60 -0.30 -25.74 39.73
CA LYS A 60 -0.84 -26.07 41.07
C LYS A 60 -0.69 -24.97 42.11
N PHE A 61 0.31 -24.09 41.98
CA PHE A 61 0.51 -22.98 42.90
C PHE A 61 -0.52 -21.86 42.61
N GLN A 62 -1.72 -22.01 43.16
CA GLN A 62 -2.82 -21.04 43.03
C GLN A 62 -2.68 -19.86 44.00
N TRP A 63 -2.90 -18.66 43.46
CA TRP A 63 -3.47 -17.44 44.04
C TRP A 63 -3.82 -17.47 45.53
N VAL A 64 -3.08 -16.73 46.35
CA VAL A 64 -3.69 -16.13 47.54
C VAL A 64 -4.06 -14.70 47.14
N GLU A 65 -5.33 -14.46 46.83
CA GLU A 65 -5.85 -13.08 46.84
C GLU A 65 -5.60 -12.53 48.24
N SER A 66 -4.70 -11.56 48.35
CA SER A 66 -4.67 -10.74 49.55
C SER A 66 -5.98 -9.96 49.60
N ARG A 67 -6.86 -10.31 50.56
CA ARG A 67 -8.09 -9.56 50.85
C ARG A 67 -7.83 -8.07 51.15
N GLU A 68 -6.59 -7.70 51.47
CA GLU A 68 -6.16 -6.33 51.76
C GLU A 68 -5.70 -5.54 50.52
N TYR A 69 -5.22 -6.19 49.45
CA TYR A 69 -4.65 -5.49 48.28
C TYR A 69 -4.89 -6.24 46.95
N PRO A 70 -6.07 -6.06 46.31
CA PRO A 70 -6.45 -6.77 45.08
C PRO A 70 -5.65 -6.39 43.81
N ARG A 71 -4.56 -5.61 43.92
CA ARG A 71 -3.76 -5.13 42.77
C ARG A 71 -2.32 -5.67 42.69
N TYR A 72 -1.87 -6.49 43.64
CA TYR A 72 -0.51 -7.05 43.62
C TYR A 72 -0.52 -8.58 43.61
N ILE A 73 -0.84 -9.14 42.46
CA ILE A 73 -0.70 -10.57 42.19
C ILE A 73 0.77 -10.82 41.82
N LYS A 74 1.57 -11.35 42.74
CA LYS A 74 2.92 -11.86 42.41
C LYS A 74 2.82 -13.33 42.01
N ARG A 75 2.98 -13.61 40.72
CA ARG A 75 3.22 -14.99 40.24
C ARG A 75 4.50 -15.52 40.91
N PRO A 76 4.54 -16.78 41.39
CA PRO A 76 5.82 -17.38 41.73
C PRO A 76 6.71 -17.36 40.47
N GLU A 77 7.96 -16.95 40.63
CA GLU A 77 8.91 -16.96 39.52
C GLU A 77 9.10 -18.41 39.06
N ILE A 78 8.86 -18.68 37.77
CA ILE A 78 9.16 -19.98 37.18
C ILE A 78 10.66 -20.00 36.94
N PRO A 79 11.42 -20.93 37.55
CA PRO A 79 12.86 -20.95 37.38
C PRO A 79 13.19 -21.27 35.92
N SER A 80 14.06 -20.46 35.32
CA SER A 80 14.70 -20.81 34.05
C SER A 80 15.74 -21.90 34.29
N ILE A 81 16.02 -22.70 33.26
CA ILE A 81 17.12 -23.65 33.26
C ILE A 81 18.07 -23.26 32.14
N ASP A 82 19.36 -23.28 32.44
CA ASP A 82 20.41 -23.09 31.44
C ASP A 82 20.98 -24.47 31.12
N LEU A 83 20.51 -25.08 30.04
CA LEU A 83 20.90 -26.45 29.68
C LEU A 83 22.38 -26.53 29.26
N THR A 84 23.03 -25.40 28.98
CA THR A 84 24.47 -25.37 28.66
C THR A 84 25.36 -25.67 29.86
N LYS A 85 24.82 -25.50 31.08
CA LYS A 85 25.54 -25.74 32.33
C LYS A 85 25.20 -27.08 32.98
N GLU A 86 24.15 -27.77 32.52
CA GLU A 86 23.78 -29.08 33.04
C GLU A 86 24.66 -30.20 32.46
N GLU A 87 24.73 -31.32 33.18
CA GLU A 87 25.44 -32.49 32.68
C GLU A 87 24.73 -33.07 31.46
N LYS A 88 25.51 -33.54 30.49
CA LYS A 88 25.01 -34.19 29.26
C LYS A 88 23.95 -35.25 29.53
N ASN A 89 24.17 -36.09 30.55
CA ASN A 89 23.23 -37.14 30.91
C ASN A 89 21.88 -36.58 31.38
N PHE A 90 21.85 -35.46 32.10
CA PHE A 90 20.60 -34.81 32.49
C PHE A 90 19.82 -34.35 31.26
N VAL A 91 20.49 -33.68 30.31
CA VAL A 91 19.89 -33.21 29.05
C VAL A 91 19.34 -34.38 28.24
N PHE A 92 20.11 -35.45 28.08
CA PHE A 92 19.68 -36.63 27.32
C PHE A 92 18.46 -37.30 27.93
N VAL A 93 18.46 -37.52 29.26
CA VAL A 93 17.31 -38.11 29.97
C VAL A 93 16.08 -37.21 29.87
N LEU A 94 16.26 -35.89 29.89
CA LEU A 94 15.18 -34.92 29.73
C LEU A 94 14.54 -35.05 28.35
N PHE A 95 15.32 -34.95 27.28
CA PHE A 95 14.78 -35.03 25.93
C PHE A 95 14.28 -36.43 25.57
N ASP A 96 14.90 -37.51 26.07
CA ASP A 96 14.38 -38.87 25.92
C ASP A 96 13.01 -39.03 26.58
N PHE A 97 12.80 -38.45 27.78
CA PHE A 97 11.50 -38.46 28.43
C PHE A 97 10.46 -37.71 27.61
N LEU A 98 10.77 -36.51 27.13
CA LEU A 98 9.84 -35.69 26.35
C LEU A 98 9.48 -36.37 25.02
N PHE A 99 10.48 -36.89 24.31
CA PHE A 99 10.31 -37.60 23.04
C PHE A 99 9.52 -38.90 23.19
N SER A 100 9.89 -39.75 24.15
CA SER A 100 9.24 -41.06 24.35
C SER A 100 7.77 -40.94 24.71
N ASN A 101 7.39 -39.81 25.34
CA ASN A 101 6.01 -39.51 25.71
C ASN A 101 5.31 -38.54 24.75
N GLN A 102 5.95 -38.17 23.62
CA GLN A 102 5.42 -37.25 22.61
C GLN A 102 4.90 -35.94 23.21
N VAL A 103 5.63 -35.39 24.19
CA VAL A 103 5.23 -34.17 24.88
C VAL A 103 5.47 -32.96 23.99
N SER A 104 4.43 -32.17 23.70
CA SER A 104 4.60 -30.86 23.06
C SER A 104 5.24 -29.86 24.03
N MET A 105 6.39 -29.29 23.64
CA MET A 105 7.06 -28.23 24.40
C MET A 105 6.31 -26.90 24.33
N LYS A 106 5.41 -26.74 23.34
CA LYS A 106 4.59 -25.55 23.16
C LYS A 106 3.48 -25.47 24.22
N ASP A 107 2.90 -26.61 24.56
CA ASP A 107 1.64 -26.67 25.32
C ASP A 107 1.81 -27.18 26.74
N ALA A 108 2.80 -28.04 26.99
CA ALA A 108 2.96 -28.66 28.30
C ALA A 108 3.31 -27.61 29.37
N PRO A 109 2.65 -27.66 30.55
CA PRO A 109 2.88 -26.69 31.61
C PRO A 109 4.33 -26.72 32.11
N PHE A 110 4.96 -27.89 32.15
CA PHE A 110 6.31 -28.07 32.70
C PHE A 110 7.46 -27.85 31.70
N THR A 111 7.16 -27.56 30.43
CA THR A 111 8.19 -27.34 29.40
C THR A 111 8.43 -25.86 29.10
N CYS A 112 7.74 -24.93 29.75
CA CYS A 112 7.84 -23.50 29.41
C CYS A 112 9.26 -22.95 29.43
N SER A 113 10.09 -23.34 30.40
CA SER A 113 11.49 -22.89 30.45
C SER A 113 12.41 -23.65 29.49
N ILE A 114 12.02 -24.86 29.04
CA ILE A 114 12.78 -25.64 28.05
C ILE A 114 12.48 -25.16 26.64
N LYS A 115 11.25 -24.72 26.39
CA LYS A 115 10.82 -24.20 25.09
C LYS A 115 11.75 -23.07 24.62
N ASP A 116 12.18 -22.19 25.52
CA ASP A 116 13.03 -21.05 25.19
C ASP A 116 14.46 -21.46 24.78
N GLU A 117 14.90 -22.66 25.18
CA GLU A 117 16.19 -23.24 24.77
C GLU A 117 16.15 -23.88 23.37
N ILE A 118 14.96 -24.05 22.79
CA ILE A 118 14.74 -24.71 21.49
C ILE A 118 14.10 -23.77 20.47
N ALA A 119 12.98 -23.14 20.82
CA ALA A 119 12.15 -22.41 19.89
C ALA A 119 12.88 -21.20 19.30
N GLY A 120 12.97 -21.16 17.97
CA GLY A 120 13.65 -20.09 17.24
C GLY A 120 15.17 -20.24 17.16
N LYS A 121 15.75 -21.25 17.80
CA LYS A 121 17.17 -21.63 17.66
C LYS A 121 17.38 -22.47 16.40
N TYR A 122 18.63 -22.57 15.95
CA TYR A 122 19.00 -23.33 14.77
C TYR A 122 19.96 -24.46 15.10
N LEU A 123 19.91 -25.54 14.31
CA LEU A 123 21.03 -26.47 14.18
C LEU A 123 22.22 -25.78 13.52
N ASP A 124 23.44 -26.25 13.82
CA ASP A 124 24.68 -25.64 13.34
C ASP A 124 24.70 -25.55 11.80
N ASN A 125 25.07 -24.36 11.29
CA ASN A 125 25.24 -24.09 9.86
C ASN A 125 25.98 -22.77 9.61
N ASP A 126 26.47 -22.57 8.38
CA ASP A 126 27.29 -21.42 7.98
C ASP A 126 26.53 -20.07 7.89
N PHE A 127 25.20 -20.08 8.02
CA PHE A 127 24.35 -18.90 7.79
C PHE A 127 23.77 -18.31 9.07
N ILE A 128 24.32 -18.67 10.24
CA ILE A 128 23.86 -18.22 11.56
C ILE A 128 25.04 -17.83 12.45
N PHE A 129 24.78 -17.01 13.46
CA PHE A 129 25.74 -16.78 14.54
C PHE A 129 25.69 -17.89 15.59
N VAL A 130 26.79 -18.06 16.34
CA VAL A 130 26.90 -19.02 17.45
C VAL A 130 25.81 -18.82 18.51
N ASN A 131 25.35 -17.59 18.75
CA ASN A 131 24.27 -17.32 19.72
C ASN A 131 22.85 -17.65 19.19
N GLU A 132 22.70 -17.85 17.88
CA GLU A 132 21.47 -18.36 17.26
C GLU A 132 21.39 -19.89 17.30
N GLN A 133 22.52 -20.57 17.53
CA GLN A 133 22.60 -22.01 17.61
C GLN A 133 21.89 -22.56 18.85
N VAL A 134 21.33 -23.75 18.70
CA VAL A 134 20.89 -24.57 19.83
C VAL A 134 22.12 -25.10 20.57
N ASN A 135 21.94 -25.45 21.85
CA ASN A 135 22.98 -26.07 22.63
C ASN A 135 23.54 -27.34 21.94
N SER A 136 24.86 -27.41 21.78
CA SER A 136 25.57 -28.55 21.17
C SER A 136 25.21 -29.94 21.75
N ILE A 137 24.87 -30.02 23.04
CA ILE A 137 24.43 -31.27 23.68
C ILE A 137 23.08 -31.73 23.11
N ILE A 138 22.18 -30.80 22.83
CA ILE A 138 20.86 -31.08 22.24
C ILE A 138 21.03 -31.52 20.79
N GLU A 139 21.92 -30.86 20.05
CA GLU A 139 22.26 -31.26 18.69
C GLU A 139 22.88 -32.66 18.63
N GLU A 140 23.78 -32.98 19.57
CA GLU A 140 24.33 -34.33 19.73
C GLU A 140 23.24 -35.37 20.03
N TRP A 141 22.24 -35.02 20.85
CA TRP A 141 21.13 -35.93 21.21
C TRP A 141 20.28 -36.35 20.00
N CYS A 142 20.10 -35.49 19.00
CA CYS A 142 19.35 -35.81 17.78
C CYS A 142 20.20 -36.19 16.56
N LYS A 143 21.54 -36.05 16.64
CA LYS A 143 22.47 -36.13 15.49
C LYS A 143 22.25 -37.35 14.58
N ASP A 144 22.12 -38.53 15.16
CA ASP A 144 22.02 -39.79 14.43
C ASP A 144 20.59 -40.37 14.41
N ASN A 145 19.57 -39.56 14.76
CA ASN A 145 18.18 -40.01 14.82
C ASN A 145 17.23 -38.99 14.17
N LYS A 146 16.72 -39.37 13.00
CA LYS A 146 15.80 -38.54 12.21
C LYS A 146 14.49 -38.22 12.93
N GLU A 147 13.91 -39.17 13.66
CA GLU A 147 12.66 -38.97 14.40
C GLU A 147 12.85 -37.98 15.55
N LYS A 148 13.98 -38.07 16.26
CA LYS A 148 14.34 -37.09 17.30
C LYS A 148 14.54 -35.70 16.73
N LYS A 149 15.20 -35.59 15.58
CA LYS A 149 15.38 -34.31 14.88
C LYS A 149 14.04 -33.71 14.46
N GLU A 150 13.16 -34.51 13.84
CA GLU A 150 11.82 -34.07 13.44
C GLU A 150 11.01 -33.58 14.63
N TYR A 151 11.05 -34.32 15.74
CA TYR A 151 10.39 -33.92 16.98
C TYR A 151 10.87 -32.55 17.49
N LEU A 152 12.17 -32.23 17.43
CA LEU A 152 12.66 -30.91 17.81
C LEU A 152 12.17 -29.82 16.84
N ILE A 153 12.13 -30.12 15.54
CA ILE A 153 11.63 -29.21 14.50
C ILE A 153 10.14 -28.89 14.74
N ASP A 154 9.32 -29.90 15.03
CA ASP A 154 7.90 -29.74 15.39
C ASP A 154 7.71 -28.84 16.62
N ASN A 155 8.69 -28.84 17.52
CA ASN A 155 8.74 -28.01 18.72
C ASN A 155 9.34 -26.61 18.50
N GLY A 156 9.74 -26.27 17.27
CA GLY A 156 10.18 -24.93 16.87
C GLY A 156 11.69 -24.78 16.71
N LEU A 157 12.46 -25.86 16.76
CA LEU A 157 13.85 -25.86 16.29
C LEU A 157 13.88 -25.64 14.78
N ARG A 158 14.85 -24.87 14.31
CA ARG A 158 15.01 -24.56 12.89
C ARG A 158 16.22 -25.30 12.35
N ASP A 159 16.10 -25.82 11.13
CA ASP A 159 17.24 -26.42 10.44
C ASP A 159 17.59 -25.65 9.16
N ILE A 160 18.54 -26.19 8.39
CA ILE A 160 19.06 -25.58 7.18
C ILE A 160 18.01 -25.36 6.07
N THR A 161 16.84 -25.98 6.19
CA THR A 161 15.72 -25.86 5.24
C THR A 161 14.74 -24.74 5.62
N HIS A 162 14.90 -24.12 6.79
CA HIS A 162 14.01 -23.05 7.24
C HIS A 162 14.10 -21.81 6.31
N LYS A 163 12.96 -21.17 6.04
CA LYS A 163 12.85 -20.02 5.11
C LYS A 163 13.81 -18.87 5.42
N SER A 164 14.12 -18.62 6.69
CA SER A 164 15.08 -17.58 7.10
C SER A 164 16.53 -17.89 6.71
N ILE A 165 16.91 -19.17 6.58
CA ILE A 165 18.23 -19.57 6.09
C ILE A 165 18.27 -19.48 4.57
N GLU A 166 17.20 -19.91 3.90
CA GLU A 166 17.05 -19.74 2.46
C GLU A 166 17.11 -18.26 2.06
N PHE A 167 16.42 -17.40 2.82
CA PHE A 167 16.53 -15.94 2.71
C PHE A 167 17.98 -15.45 2.70
N ARG A 168 18.77 -15.84 3.72
CA ARG A 168 20.19 -15.44 3.83
C ARG A 168 21.00 -15.94 2.65
N LYS A 169 20.80 -17.20 2.23
CA LYS A 169 21.49 -17.80 1.07
C LYS A 169 21.20 -17.06 -0.23
N LEU A 170 19.93 -16.78 -0.52
CA LEU A 170 19.53 -16.10 -1.74
C LEU A 170 20.04 -14.66 -1.78
N PHE A 171 19.95 -13.93 -0.66
CA PHE A 171 20.49 -12.59 -0.54
C PHE A 171 22.00 -12.56 -0.82
N LEU A 172 22.78 -13.40 -0.15
CA LEU A 172 24.24 -13.44 -0.33
C LEU A 172 24.66 -13.82 -1.75
N ALA A 173 23.85 -14.62 -2.45
CA ALA A 173 24.08 -15.02 -3.84
C ALA A 173 23.53 -14.01 -4.88
N ASP A 174 22.99 -12.87 -4.44
CA ASP A 174 22.30 -11.87 -5.27
C ASP A 174 21.21 -12.50 -6.17
N LYS A 175 20.43 -13.43 -5.61
CA LYS A 175 19.30 -14.07 -6.30
C LYS A 175 17.97 -13.43 -5.90
N PRO A 176 16.93 -13.53 -6.73
CA PRO A 176 15.59 -13.06 -6.37
C PRO A 176 15.08 -13.70 -5.07
N VAL A 177 14.47 -12.89 -4.20
CA VAL A 177 13.98 -13.31 -2.88
C VAL A 177 12.46 -13.10 -2.78
N SER A 178 11.67 -14.00 -3.37
CA SER A 178 10.21 -13.94 -3.31
C SER A 178 9.63 -14.26 -1.93
N LEU A 179 10.37 -15.01 -1.10
CA LEU A 179 9.95 -15.45 0.23
C LEU A 179 9.97 -14.34 1.30
N LEU A 180 10.39 -13.11 0.96
CA LEU A 180 10.57 -12.04 1.93
C LEU A 180 9.26 -11.66 2.62
N THR A 181 8.12 -11.83 1.94
CA THR A 181 6.75 -11.65 2.49
C THR A 181 6.34 -12.78 3.42
N ASP A 182 6.97 -13.95 3.31
CA ASP A 182 6.61 -15.16 4.07
C ASP A 182 7.38 -15.28 5.39
N ILE A 183 8.43 -14.49 5.59
CA ILE A 183 9.23 -14.49 6.81
C ILE A 183 8.79 -13.38 7.76
N SER A 184 8.88 -13.66 9.05
CA SER A 184 8.56 -12.66 10.08
C SER A 184 9.53 -11.48 10.04
N ASP A 185 9.09 -10.32 10.53
CA ASP A 185 9.97 -9.15 10.68
C ASP A 185 11.18 -9.45 11.55
N MET A 186 11.00 -10.26 12.60
CA MET A 186 12.10 -10.73 13.45
C MET A 186 13.14 -11.52 12.65
N ASP A 187 12.73 -12.40 11.76
CA ASP A 187 13.64 -13.19 10.93
C ASP A 187 14.36 -12.31 9.89
N ALA A 188 13.64 -11.37 9.27
CA ALA A 188 14.21 -10.40 8.34
C ALA A 188 15.27 -9.51 9.03
N PHE A 189 14.97 -9.00 10.22
CA PHE A 189 15.91 -8.16 10.98
C PHE A 189 17.09 -8.95 11.55
N THR A 190 16.89 -10.22 11.91
CA THR A 190 18.02 -11.10 12.30
C THR A 190 18.91 -11.37 11.10
N GLY A 191 18.34 -11.58 9.91
CA GLY A 191 19.11 -11.69 8.67
C GLY A 191 19.84 -10.39 8.31
N LEU A 192 19.21 -9.23 8.46
CA LEU A 192 19.85 -7.92 8.30
C LEU A 192 21.07 -7.78 9.21
N LYS A 193 20.93 -8.14 10.49
CA LYS A 193 22.04 -8.17 11.44
C LYS A 193 23.15 -9.11 10.99
N PHE A 194 22.79 -10.31 10.52
CA PHE A 194 23.75 -11.25 9.95
C PHE A 194 24.51 -10.65 8.77
N PHE A 195 23.81 -10.05 7.80
CA PHE A 195 24.45 -9.37 6.68
C PHE A 195 25.32 -8.20 7.12
N ALA A 196 25.04 -7.56 8.25
CA ALA A 196 25.80 -6.43 8.78
C ALA A 196 27.03 -6.83 9.59
N GLU A 197 27.05 -8.00 10.23
CA GLU A 197 28.08 -8.37 11.21
C GLU A 197 28.86 -9.63 10.84
N ALA A 198 28.37 -10.48 9.94
CA ALA A 198 29.06 -11.72 9.56
C ALA A 198 30.37 -11.45 8.79
N ASP A 199 31.43 -12.13 9.21
CA ASP A 199 32.74 -12.09 8.56
C ASP A 199 32.70 -12.78 7.18
N GLY A 200 33.67 -12.44 6.32
CA GLY A 200 33.84 -13.11 5.02
C GLY A 200 33.01 -12.54 3.86
N TYR A 201 32.19 -11.52 4.11
CA TYR A 201 31.39 -10.85 3.09
C TYR A 201 31.85 -9.40 2.83
N THR A 202 32.04 -9.06 1.56
CA THR A 202 32.41 -7.71 1.14
C THR A 202 31.17 -6.82 1.08
N ARG A 203 31.16 -5.74 1.86
CA ARG A 203 30.14 -4.68 1.83
C ARG A 203 30.66 -3.46 1.09
N PRO A 204 29.79 -2.61 0.53
CA PRO A 204 28.32 -2.74 0.45
C PRO A 204 27.83 -3.82 -0.53
N PHE A 205 26.63 -4.36 -0.28
CA PHE A 205 25.90 -5.32 -1.11
C PHE A 205 25.16 -4.61 -2.24
N ASN A 206 25.83 -4.39 -3.36
CA ASN A 206 25.32 -3.59 -4.47
C ASN A 206 24.68 -4.39 -5.62
N GLY A 207 24.46 -5.70 -5.42
CA GLY A 207 23.72 -6.54 -6.36
C GLY A 207 22.29 -6.04 -6.58
N THR A 208 21.70 -6.34 -7.74
CA THR A 208 20.37 -5.82 -8.10
C THR A 208 19.29 -6.37 -7.16
N ASN A 209 19.33 -7.67 -6.86
CA ASN A 209 18.36 -8.28 -5.96
C ASN A 209 18.66 -7.90 -4.50
N GLN A 210 19.94 -7.83 -4.13
CA GLN A 210 20.38 -7.36 -2.81
C GLN A 210 19.84 -5.96 -2.51
N ARG A 211 19.97 -5.01 -3.46
CA ARG A 211 19.47 -3.65 -3.29
C ARG A 211 17.96 -3.63 -3.06
N THR A 212 17.19 -4.35 -3.88
CA THR A 212 15.73 -4.46 -3.72
C THR A 212 15.37 -4.98 -2.34
N VAL A 213 15.99 -6.09 -1.93
CA VAL A 213 15.74 -6.69 -0.61
C VAL A 213 16.09 -5.72 0.53
N MET A 214 17.20 -5.01 0.43
CA MET A 214 17.61 -4.05 1.45
C MET A 214 16.64 -2.86 1.56
N LEU A 215 16.12 -2.37 0.44
CA LEU A 215 15.09 -1.32 0.40
C LEU A 215 13.76 -1.83 0.98
N ASP A 216 13.35 -3.06 0.67
CA ASP A 216 12.15 -3.67 1.24
C ASP A 216 12.27 -3.82 2.76
N ILE A 217 13.45 -4.23 3.26
CA ILE A 217 13.72 -4.32 4.70
C ILE A 217 13.73 -2.93 5.33
N SER A 218 14.27 -1.90 4.67
CA SER A 218 14.28 -0.53 5.21
C SER A 218 12.88 0.09 5.28
N ALA A 219 11.95 -0.33 4.41
CA ALA A 219 10.56 0.12 4.40
C ALA A 219 9.67 -0.50 5.51
N ARG A 220 10.15 -1.52 6.25
CA ARG A 220 9.38 -2.15 7.34
C ARG A 220 9.27 -1.23 8.56
N LYS A 221 8.13 -1.31 9.27
CA LYS A 221 7.74 -0.38 10.37
C LYS A 221 8.79 -0.21 11.47
N ASP A 222 9.49 -1.28 11.84
CA ASP A 222 10.45 -1.30 12.94
C ASP A 222 11.91 -1.46 12.45
N SER A 223 12.17 -1.10 11.19
CA SER A 223 13.51 -1.19 10.61
C SER A 223 14.45 -0.15 11.21
N ASN A 224 15.63 -0.59 11.66
CA ASN A 224 16.69 0.28 12.19
C ASN A 224 17.69 0.72 11.10
N VAL A 225 17.32 0.58 9.83
CA VAL A 225 18.13 1.01 8.68
C VAL A 225 17.96 2.50 8.46
N LYS A 226 19.06 3.22 8.30
CA LYS A 226 19.07 4.66 8.00
C LYS A 226 19.37 4.89 6.52
N HIS A 227 18.62 5.80 5.91
CA HIS A 227 18.92 6.34 4.59
C HIS A 227 19.86 7.54 4.76
N ILE A 228 21.06 7.47 4.20
CA ILE A 228 22.09 8.51 4.36
C ILE A 228 22.57 8.94 2.97
N ILE A 229 22.60 10.24 2.74
CA ILE A 229 23.14 10.83 1.51
C ILE A 229 24.67 10.77 1.53
N ASP A 230 25.28 10.41 0.40
CA ASP A 230 26.72 10.39 0.23
C ASP A 230 27.24 11.79 -0.13
N ILE A 231 27.40 12.63 0.91
CA ILE A 231 27.86 14.02 0.77
C ILE A 231 29.24 14.09 0.13
N GLU A 232 30.15 13.17 0.48
CA GLU A 232 31.50 13.13 -0.09
C GLU A 232 31.45 12.88 -1.60
N LYS A 233 30.62 11.92 -2.03
CA LYS A 233 30.40 11.65 -3.46
C LYS A 233 29.76 12.84 -4.17
N LEU A 234 28.83 13.54 -3.54
CA LEU A 234 28.24 14.77 -4.09
C LEU A 234 29.31 15.87 -4.26
N GLN A 235 30.10 16.14 -3.22
CA GLN A 235 31.13 17.19 -3.24
C GLN A 235 32.21 16.93 -4.28
N ASN A 236 32.63 15.68 -4.45
CA ASN A 236 33.71 15.32 -5.37
C ASN A 236 33.28 15.22 -6.84
N ASN A 237 31.98 15.04 -7.12
CA ASN A 237 31.47 14.76 -8.47
C ASN A 237 30.40 15.75 -8.96
N SER A 238 30.22 16.88 -8.28
CA SER A 238 29.34 17.95 -8.73
C SER A 238 30.14 19.15 -9.22
N THR A 239 29.59 19.88 -10.18
CA THR A 239 30.12 21.17 -10.63
C THR A 239 29.15 22.27 -10.24
N GLU A 240 29.64 23.38 -9.71
CA GLU A 240 28.78 24.53 -9.44
C GLU A 240 28.17 25.04 -10.75
N TRP A 241 26.95 25.57 -10.70
CA TRP A 241 26.34 26.21 -11.86
C TRP A 241 27.12 27.49 -12.23
N GLU A 242 27.27 27.77 -13.53
CA GLU A 242 28.11 28.86 -14.02
C GLU A 242 27.39 29.79 -15.01
N SER A 243 26.04 29.82 -15.00
CA SER A 243 25.32 30.78 -15.85
C SER A 243 25.57 32.22 -15.39
N THR A 244 25.58 33.16 -16.31
CA THR A 244 25.80 34.59 -16.01
C THR A 244 24.81 35.12 -14.99
N ASP A 245 23.53 34.76 -15.13
CA ASP A 245 22.46 35.20 -14.23
C ASP A 245 22.63 34.61 -12.82
N TYR A 246 23.06 33.34 -12.73
CA TYR A 246 23.39 32.70 -11.46
C TYR A 246 24.60 33.33 -10.77
N LEU A 247 25.67 33.64 -11.51
CA LEU A 247 26.86 34.26 -10.95
C LEU A 247 26.56 35.65 -10.35
N LEU A 248 25.63 36.41 -10.93
CA LEU A 248 25.16 37.69 -10.36
C LEU A 248 24.27 37.48 -9.14
N TRP A 249 23.34 36.53 -9.21
CA TRP A 249 22.41 36.25 -8.11
C TRP A 249 23.13 35.73 -6.85
N LYS A 250 24.09 34.82 -7.01
CA LYS A 250 24.79 34.15 -5.89
C LYS A 250 25.70 35.05 -5.04
N GLU A 251 25.96 36.29 -5.47
CA GLU A 251 26.75 37.25 -4.69
C GLU A 251 26.08 37.64 -3.36
N ASN A 252 24.74 37.66 -3.34
CA ASN A 252 23.95 38.09 -2.18
C ASN A 252 22.83 37.10 -1.82
N HIS A 253 22.77 35.94 -2.46
CA HIS A 253 21.72 34.94 -2.27
C HIS A 253 22.30 33.55 -2.06
N TYR A 254 21.51 32.73 -1.35
CA TYR A 254 21.73 31.31 -1.11
C TYR A 254 20.44 30.56 -1.50
N PRO A 255 20.51 29.27 -1.89
CA PRO A 255 21.66 28.37 -1.81
C PRO A 255 22.61 28.38 -3.02
N TYR A 256 23.84 27.88 -2.84
CA TYR A 256 24.79 27.61 -3.94
C TYR A 256 24.36 26.35 -4.70
N ILE A 257 24.20 26.47 -6.01
CA ILE A 257 23.60 25.42 -6.85
C ILE A 257 24.73 24.59 -7.51
N PHE A 258 24.73 23.28 -7.22
CA PHE A 258 25.68 22.31 -7.73
C PHE A 258 24.95 21.28 -8.60
N ILE A 259 25.48 21.03 -9.80
CA ILE A 259 24.96 20.08 -10.76
C ILE A 259 25.70 18.75 -10.57
N PHE A 260 24.97 17.71 -10.19
CA PHE A 260 25.47 16.35 -10.06
C PHE A 260 24.96 15.50 -11.22
N LYS A 261 25.83 14.69 -11.84
CA LYS A 261 25.45 13.87 -13.00
C LYS A 261 24.70 12.60 -12.55
N GLY A 262 23.37 12.67 -12.53
CA GLY A 262 22.48 11.56 -12.14
C GLY A 262 21.65 11.86 -10.90
N LYS A 263 20.91 10.85 -10.46
CA LYS A 263 20.12 10.93 -9.22
C LYS A 263 21.03 11.02 -8.00
N MET A 264 20.52 11.58 -6.90
CA MET A 264 21.35 11.80 -5.72
C MET A 264 21.85 10.46 -5.15
N PRO A 265 23.14 10.37 -4.77
CA PRO A 265 23.72 9.13 -4.28
C PRO A 265 23.37 8.92 -2.80
N TRP A 266 22.60 7.88 -2.51
CA TRP A 266 22.26 7.48 -1.15
C TRP A 266 22.86 6.12 -0.81
N TYR A 267 22.92 5.82 0.47
CA TYR A 267 23.22 4.49 0.95
C TYR A 267 22.40 4.15 2.18
N LEU A 268 22.12 2.86 2.35
CA LEU A 268 21.51 2.31 3.54
C LEU A 268 22.60 1.97 4.56
N SER A 269 22.40 2.40 5.80
CA SER A 269 23.31 2.16 6.92
C SER A 269 22.61 1.43 8.05
N TYR A 270 23.24 0.37 8.57
CA TYR A 270 22.78 -0.35 9.75
C TYR A 270 23.92 -0.39 10.76
N GLN A 271 23.69 0.13 11.97
CA GLN A 271 24.72 0.24 13.03
C GLN A 271 26.07 0.79 12.52
N ASN A 272 26.02 1.86 11.72
CA ASN A 272 27.19 2.49 11.07
C ASN A 272 27.91 1.64 10.01
N THR A 273 27.38 0.48 9.65
CA THR A 273 27.85 -0.32 8.50
C THR A 273 27.09 0.12 7.25
N ARG A 274 27.82 0.53 6.22
CA ARG A 274 27.26 0.84 4.88
C ARG A 274 26.84 -0.47 4.20
N MET A 275 25.53 -0.66 4.06
CA MET A 275 24.92 -1.93 3.64
C MET A 275 24.72 -2.03 2.14
N THR A 276 24.13 -1.01 1.51
CA THR A 276 23.94 -0.96 0.05
C THR A 276 23.92 0.48 -0.41
N ASP A 277 24.40 0.72 -1.62
CA ASP A 277 24.28 1.98 -2.32
C ASP A 277 23.07 1.96 -3.23
N TYR A 278 22.41 3.11 -3.36
CA TYR A 278 21.31 3.31 -4.30
C TYR A 278 21.25 4.78 -4.72
N GLU A 279 20.51 5.07 -5.79
CA GLU A 279 20.36 6.42 -6.31
C GLU A 279 18.88 6.77 -6.29
N ASP A 280 18.55 7.91 -5.69
CA ASP A 280 17.17 8.33 -5.51
C ASP A 280 17.08 9.85 -5.36
N CYS A 281 15.91 10.40 -5.67
CA CYS A 281 15.61 11.83 -5.73
C CYS A 281 16.46 12.61 -6.77
N ASP A 282 15.87 13.67 -7.30
CA ASP A 282 16.53 14.53 -8.30
C ASP A 282 17.23 15.73 -7.68
N TYR A 283 17.12 15.95 -6.37
CA TYR A 283 17.85 17.00 -5.68
C TYR A 283 18.10 16.66 -4.20
N TYR A 284 19.09 17.31 -3.62
CA TYR A 284 19.38 17.29 -2.19
C TYR A 284 19.80 18.67 -1.71
N TYR A 285 19.21 19.14 -0.61
CA TYR A 285 19.58 20.41 0.01
C TYR A 285 20.35 20.19 1.31
N ASP A 286 21.61 20.61 1.31
CA ASP A 286 22.45 20.69 2.51
C ASP A 286 22.23 22.07 3.15
N SER A 287 21.35 22.12 4.13
CA SER A 287 21.06 23.34 4.88
C SER A 287 22.22 23.84 5.75
N THR A 288 23.21 23.00 6.04
CA THR A 288 24.34 23.38 6.89
C THR A 288 25.36 24.21 6.11
N ASN A 289 25.59 23.83 4.85
CA ASN A 289 26.52 24.53 3.97
C ASN A 289 25.80 25.40 2.92
N GLU A 290 24.47 25.48 2.99
CA GLU A 290 23.59 26.17 2.04
C GLU A 290 23.85 25.75 0.59
N LYS A 291 24.05 24.44 0.37
CA LYS A 291 24.32 23.87 -0.96
C LYS A 291 23.11 23.10 -1.46
N LEU A 292 22.65 23.44 -2.66
CA LEU A 292 21.61 22.74 -3.38
C LEU A 292 22.24 21.89 -4.48
N TYR A 293 22.19 20.58 -4.34
CA TYR A 293 22.61 19.64 -5.37
C TYR A 293 21.41 19.26 -6.22
N VAL A 294 21.55 19.35 -7.55
CA VAL A 294 20.49 19.06 -8.53
C VAL A 294 20.97 18.04 -9.55
N ASN A 295 20.06 17.19 -10.00
CA ASN A 295 20.32 16.17 -11.02
C ASN A 295 20.48 16.82 -12.40
N GLY A 296 21.71 16.77 -12.92
CA GLY A 296 22.08 17.31 -14.23
C GLY A 296 21.55 16.51 -15.43
N ASN A 297 20.94 15.35 -15.22
CA ASN A 297 20.25 14.61 -16.29
C ASN A 297 18.80 15.10 -16.47
N CYS A 298 18.28 15.92 -15.56
CA CYS A 298 16.94 16.52 -15.66
C CYS A 298 17.01 17.92 -16.27
N GLY A 299 15.88 18.42 -16.78
CA GLY A 299 15.78 19.80 -17.22
C GLY A 299 15.94 20.75 -16.02
N LEU A 300 17.06 21.48 -15.97
CA LEU A 300 17.43 22.34 -14.83
C LEU A 300 16.33 23.36 -14.50
N ASP A 301 15.78 24.03 -15.51
CA ASP A 301 14.70 25.02 -15.35
C ASP A 301 13.47 24.39 -14.68
N THR A 302 13.02 23.22 -15.15
CA THR A 302 11.88 22.49 -14.58
C THR A 302 12.14 22.05 -13.15
N LEU A 303 13.32 21.50 -12.89
CA LEU A 303 13.69 21.00 -11.56
C LEU A 303 13.80 22.16 -10.54
N LEU A 304 14.39 23.29 -10.92
CA LEU A 304 14.45 24.48 -10.06
C LEU A 304 13.05 25.05 -9.78
N TYR A 305 12.13 25.02 -10.76
CA TYR A 305 10.74 25.41 -10.54
C TYR A 305 10.04 24.53 -9.50
N GLU A 306 10.20 23.20 -9.60
CA GLU A 306 9.65 22.24 -8.65
C GLU A 306 10.20 22.48 -7.25
N ILE A 307 11.53 22.63 -7.12
CA ILE A 307 12.21 22.92 -5.84
C ILE A 307 11.67 24.21 -5.22
N ALA A 308 11.50 25.27 -6.01
CA ALA A 308 10.96 26.56 -5.57
C ALA A 308 9.49 26.48 -5.09
N ILE A 309 8.70 25.55 -5.63
CA ILE A 309 7.31 25.31 -5.20
C ILE A 309 7.26 24.50 -3.92
N GLU A 310 8.10 23.47 -3.79
CA GLU A 310 8.10 22.58 -2.62
C GLU A 310 8.42 23.33 -1.32
N GLY A 311 9.23 24.39 -1.39
CA GLY A 311 9.55 25.24 -0.23
C GLY A 311 10.36 24.52 0.86
N LYS A 312 11.07 23.44 0.50
CA LYS A 312 11.89 22.64 1.42
C LYS A 312 13.34 23.12 1.55
N CYS A 313 13.73 24.12 0.75
CA CYS A 313 15.05 24.75 0.81
C CYS A 313 14.91 26.27 0.71
N SER A 314 16.03 26.98 0.84
CA SER A 314 16.04 28.45 0.78
C SER A 314 15.79 29.01 -0.62
N PHE A 315 15.90 28.19 -1.68
CA PHE A 315 15.59 28.57 -3.05
C PHE A 315 14.08 28.71 -3.23
N ASN A 316 13.60 29.91 -3.58
CA ASN A 316 12.18 30.23 -3.62
C ASN A 316 11.69 30.68 -5.01
N LYS A 317 10.40 31.00 -5.11
CA LYS A 317 9.76 31.38 -6.39
C LYS A 317 10.30 32.67 -6.99
N GLU A 318 10.73 33.63 -6.17
CA GLU A 318 11.35 34.86 -6.67
C GLU A 318 12.76 34.59 -7.17
N ASP A 319 13.52 33.72 -6.51
CA ASP A 319 14.82 33.26 -7.01
C ASP A 319 14.69 32.56 -8.36
N TYR A 320 13.73 31.65 -8.49
CA TYR A 320 13.42 30.99 -9.76
C TYR A 320 13.05 31.99 -10.87
N LYS A 321 12.19 32.98 -10.58
CA LYS A 321 11.82 34.00 -11.57
C LYS A 321 13.04 34.78 -12.02
N THR A 322 13.86 35.23 -11.08
CA THR A 322 15.09 36.00 -11.35
C THR A 322 16.06 35.20 -12.23
N LEU A 323 16.27 33.92 -11.90
CA LEU A 323 17.28 33.09 -12.56
C LEU A 323 16.81 32.44 -13.87
N CYS A 324 15.51 32.17 -14.02
CA CYS A 324 15.00 31.33 -15.11
C CYS A 324 13.98 32.05 -16.02
N LEU A 325 13.36 33.16 -15.59
CA LEU A 325 12.29 33.84 -16.33
C LEU A 325 12.62 35.29 -16.72
N GLU A 326 13.33 36.06 -15.89
CA GLU A 326 13.71 37.44 -16.20
C GLU A 326 14.62 37.48 -17.45
N GLY A 327 14.28 38.34 -18.41
CA GLY A 327 14.97 38.44 -19.70
C GLY A 327 14.50 37.45 -20.80
N LYS A 328 13.78 36.37 -20.47
CA LYS A 328 13.20 35.42 -21.45
C LYS A 328 11.76 35.75 -21.88
N VAL A 329 11.03 36.57 -21.14
CA VAL A 329 9.67 37.03 -21.49
C VAL A 329 9.69 38.48 -21.96
N SER A 330 10.14 38.71 -23.20
CA SER A 330 9.89 39.97 -23.90
C SER A 330 8.66 39.83 -24.80
N VAL A 331 7.47 39.72 -24.22
CA VAL A 331 6.25 39.96 -25.00
C VAL A 331 6.16 41.47 -25.19
N SER A 332 6.36 41.94 -26.43
CA SER A 332 6.29 43.36 -26.72
C SER A 332 4.88 43.88 -26.41
N GLN A 333 4.80 45.10 -25.87
CA GLN A 333 3.53 45.77 -25.55
C GLN A 333 2.61 45.90 -26.79
N VAL A 334 3.21 45.84 -27.99
CA VAL A 334 2.54 45.80 -29.29
C VAL A 334 1.79 44.47 -29.50
N ALA A 335 2.38 43.32 -29.17
CA ALA A 335 1.75 42.01 -29.31
C ALA A 335 0.55 41.83 -28.36
N LEU A 336 0.58 42.48 -27.19
CA LEU A 336 -0.56 42.53 -26.27
C LEU A 336 -1.69 43.40 -26.83
N GLN A 337 -1.36 44.59 -27.37
CA GLN A 337 -2.35 45.45 -28.01
C GLN A 337 -3.00 44.82 -29.24
N GLU A 338 -2.25 44.06 -30.05
CA GLU A 338 -2.81 43.33 -31.19
C GLU A 338 -3.80 42.24 -30.76
N LYS A 339 -3.51 41.52 -29.67
CA LYS A 339 -4.43 40.51 -29.12
C LYS A 339 -5.67 41.14 -28.49
N ASP A 340 -5.52 42.24 -27.77
CA ASP A 340 -6.65 42.98 -27.18
C ASP A 340 -7.57 43.57 -28.26
N ASN A 341 -6.99 44.12 -29.34
CA ASN A 341 -7.74 44.59 -30.50
C ASN A 341 -8.52 43.44 -31.18
N LYS A 342 -7.91 42.25 -31.29
CA LYS A 342 -8.56 41.08 -31.89
C LYS A 342 -9.70 40.52 -31.03
N ILE A 343 -9.56 40.56 -29.71
CA ILE A 343 -10.62 40.21 -28.75
C ILE A 343 -11.79 41.19 -28.86
N ALA A 344 -11.52 42.49 -28.96
CA ALA A 344 -12.55 43.51 -29.14
C ALA A 344 -13.32 43.33 -30.46
N GLN A 345 -12.61 42.98 -31.53
CA GLN A 345 -13.20 42.73 -32.85
C GLN A 345 -14.11 41.50 -32.86
N LEU A 346 -13.66 40.39 -32.26
CA LEU A 346 -14.46 39.16 -32.13
C LEU A 346 -15.69 39.35 -31.25
N LYS A 347 -15.61 40.17 -30.19
CA LYS A 347 -16.78 40.54 -29.38
C LYS A 347 -17.81 41.31 -30.19
N ALA A 348 -17.37 42.29 -30.98
CA ALA A 348 -18.27 43.07 -31.84
C ALA A 348 -18.93 42.19 -32.92
N ASP A 349 -18.20 41.23 -33.48
CA ASP A 349 -18.75 40.29 -34.47
C ASP A 349 -19.76 39.33 -33.83
N ASN A 350 -19.51 38.84 -32.61
CA ASN A 350 -20.46 38.02 -31.86
C ASN A 350 -21.73 38.79 -31.49
N GLU A 351 -21.62 40.06 -31.08
CA GLU A 351 -22.78 40.91 -30.83
C GLU A 351 -23.59 41.16 -32.11
N ARG A 352 -22.91 41.36 -33.25
CA ARG A 352 -23.55 41.53 -34.56
C ARG A 352 -24.26 40.26 -35.02
N LEU A 353 -23.64 39.10 -34.84
CA LEU A 353 -24.23 37.79 -35.14
C LEU A 353 -25.46 37.53 -34.27
N THR A 354 -25.37 37.82 -32.96
CA THR A 354 -26.49 37.72 -32.03
C THR A 354 -27.65 38.64 -32.42
N ALA A 355 -27.36 39.87 -32.85
CA ALA A 355 -28.37 40.82 -33.33
C ALA A 355 -29.01 40.38 -34.66
N LEU A 356 -28.24 39.77 -35.56
CA LEU A 356 -28.73 39.20 -36.82
C LEU A 356 -29.65 38.01 -36.57
N LEU A 357 -29.26 37.08 -35.69
CA LEU A 357 -30.07 35.93 -35.28
C LEU A 357 -31.42 36.38 -34.69
N LYS A 358 -31.39 37.42 -33.86
CA LYS A 358 -32.59 38.05 -33.27
C LYS A 358 -33.48 38.75 -34.31
N LYS A 359 -32.88 39.32 -35.36
CA LYS A 359 -33.59 39.99 -36.48
C LYS A 359 -34.26 38.99 -37.44
N TYR A 360 -33.69 37.80 -37.59
CA TYR A 360 -34.24 36.73 -38.44
C TYR A 360 -35.13 35.73 -37.68
N GLY A 361 -35.43 35.99 -36.40
CA GLY A 361 -36.40 35.21 -35.63
C GLY A 361 -35.96 33.79 -35.29
N ILE A 362 -34.65 33.50 -35.33
CA ILE A 362 -34.10 32.19 -34.94
C ILE A 362 -33.89 32.21 -33.42
N ASN A 363 -34.81 31.59 -32.70
CA ASN A 363 -34.71 31.38 -31.26
C ASN A 363 -33.96 30.06 -31.04
N LEU A 364 -32.81 30.10 -30.35
CA LEU A 364 -31.99 28.93 -30.05
C LEU A 364 -32.42 28.18 -28.77
N ASP A 365 -33.69 28.33 -28.39
CA ASP A 365 -34.32 27.60 -27.29
C ASP A 365 -35.59 26.92 -27.81
N SER A 366 -35.43 25.70 -28.31
CA SER A 366 -36.51 24.72 -28.48
C SER A 366 -35.93 23.37 -28.08
N THR A 367 -36.13 22.95 -26.84
CA THR A 367 -37.22 22.02 -26.51
C THR A 367 -38.18 22.58 -25.47
N GLY A 368 -39.44 22.81 -25.89
CA GLY A 368 -40.60 22.96 -25.00
C GLY A 368 -40.92 21.64 -24.29
N GLU A 369 -41.76 21.62 -23.25
CA GLU A 369 -43.17 21.96 -23.34
C GLU A 369 -43.70 22.84 -22.19
N LYS A 370 -44.71 23.64 -22.55
CA LYS A 370 -45.49 24.54 -21.68
C LYS A 370 -46.74 23.83 -21.15
N ASN A 371 -47.20 24.27 -19.97
CA ASN A 371 -48.58 24.63 -19.57
C ASN A 371 -48.71 24.39 -18.05
N ALA A 372 -49.34 25.20 -17.20
CA ALA A 372 -49.97 26.52 -17.29
C ALA A 372 -50.13 27.06 -15.85
N ASP A 373 -50.41 28.36 -15.77
CA ASP A 373 -50.47 29.24 -14.61
C ASP A 373 -51.35 28.80 -13.41
N ASN A 374 -50.92 29.10 -12.18
CA ASN A 374 -51.58 30.15 -11.37
C ASN A 374 -50.78 30.55 -10.11
N GLU A 375 -50.83 31.85 -9.85
CA GLU A 375 -50.09 32.64 -8.87
C GLU A 375 -50.51 32.40 -7.40
N LEU A 376 -49.57 32.53 -6.44
CA LEU A 376 -49.48 33.70 -5.53
C LEU A 376 -48.38 33.53 -4.45
N LYS A 377 -47.55 34.59 -4.35
CA LYS A 377 -46.83 35.12 -3.17
C LYS A 377 -45.64 34.35 -2.57
N LYS A 378 -44.45 34.90 -2.87
CA LYS A 378 -43.26 34.91 -1.97
C LYS A 378 -43.62 35.46 -0.58
N PRO A 379 -42.89 35.04 0.48
CA PRO A 379 -41.74 35.84 0.86
C PRO A 379 -40.44 35.04 1.03
N VAL A 380 -39.40 35.60 0.40
CA VAL A 380 -37.95 35.54 0.69
C VAL A 380 -37.48 34.62 1.82
N SER A 381 -36.69 33.62 1.44
CA SER A 381 -35.47 33.21 2.13
C SER A 381 -34.43 32.78 1.09
N GLN A 382 -33.16 32.91 1.47
CA GLN A 382 -31.93 33.00 0.67
C GLN A 382 -31.72 32.00 -0.48
N PRO A 383 -30.88 32.33 -1.48
CA PRO A 383 -30.53 31.44 -2.58
C PRO A 383 -29.59 30.33 -2.05
N ASP A 384 -30.07 29.08 -2.05
CA ASP A 384 -29.19 27.91 -2.04
C ASP A 384 -28.64 27.75 -3.47
N ASP A 385 -27.49 28.35 -3.69
CA ASP A 385 -26.61 28.04 -4.81
C ASP A 385 -26.15 26.57 -4.72
N LEU A 386 -26.14 25.90 -5.88
CA LEU A 386 -25.34 24.71 -6.22
C LEU A 386 -25.68 23.40 -5.47
N LYS A 387 -26.72 22.69 -5.94
CA LYS A 387 -26.69 21.22 -5.92
C LYS A 387 -25.80 20.76 -7.08
N GLU A 388 -24.61 20.28 -6.78
CA GLU A 388 -23.82 19.48 -7.72
C GLU A 388 -24.58 18.16 -7.98
N ASP A 389 -24.87 17.88 -9.24
CA ASP A 389 -25.45 16.60 -9.67
C ASP A 389 -24.40 15.49 -9.46
N ILE A 390 -24.58 14.70 -8.41
CA ILE A 390 -23.79 13.48 -8.18
C ILE A 390 -24.26 12.46 -9.21
N ILE A 391 -23.43 12.14 -10.21
CA ILE A 391 -23.70 11.08 -11.18
C ILE A 391 -23.56 9.73 -10.47
N GLU A 392 -24.68 9.09 -10.17
CA GLU A 392 -24.71 7.70 -9.69
C GLU A 392 -24.56 6.73 -10.86
N ARG A 393 -23.90 5.59 -10.64
CA ARG A 393 -23.78 4.53 -11.66
C ARG A 393 -25.17 3.89 -11.83
N PRO A 394 -25.73 3.81 -13.03
CA PRO A 394 -27.06 3.24 -13.25
C PRO A 394 -27.05 1.73 -12.97
N ASP A 395 -28.16 1.24 -12.42
CA ASP A 395 -28.43 -0.19 -12.20
C ASP A 395 -28.86 -0.87 -13.52
N LEU A 396 -27.98 -0.88 -14.52
CA LEU A 396 -28.19 -1.69 -15.74
C LEU A 396 -27.63 -3.09 -15.52
N THR A 397 -28.39 -4.11 -15.92
CA THR A 397 -27.91 -5.50 -15.89
C THR A 397 -26.77 -5.71 -16.90
N GLN A 398 -25.92 -6.72 -16.65
CA GLN A 398 -24.81 -7.05 -17.55
C GLN A 398 -25.28 -7.40 -18.98
N GLU A 399 -26.49 -7.97 -19.11
CA GLU A 399 -27.10 -8.32 -20.39
C GLU A 399 -27.56 -7.07 -21.17
N GLU A 400 -28.17 -6.09 -20.50
CA GLU A 400 -28.57 -4.82 -21.12
C GLU A 400 -27.36 -4.01 -21.59
N GLN A 401 -26.28 -4.00 -20.81
CA GLN A 401 -25.03 -3.32 -21.18
C GLN A 401 -24.39 -3.98 -22.41
N ALA A 402 -24.34 -5.31 -22.45
CA ALA A 402 -23.81 -6.06 -23.58
C ALA A 402 -24.64 -5.83 -24.86
N GLN A 403 -25.97 -5.84 -24.75
CA GLN A 403 -26.85 -5.60 -25.89
C GLN A 403 -26.74 -4.18 -26.44
N ALA A 404 -26.69 -3.17 -25.57
CA ALA A 404 -26.53 -1.77 -25.99
C ALA A 404 -25.16 -1.53 -26.64
N HIS A 405 -24.11 -2.21 -26.17
CA HIS A 405 -22.79 -2.10 -26.77
C HIS A 405 -22.72 -2.78 -28.15
N LYS A 406 -23.31 -3.97 -28.30
CA LYS A 406 -23.43 -4.66 -29.60
C LYS A 406 -24.15 -3.80 -30.64
N GLU A 407 -25.27 -3.20 -30.27
CA GLU A 407 -26.02 -2.29 -31.15
C GLU A 407 -25.17 -1.08 -31.57
N ALA A 408 -24.40 -0.50 -30.64
CA ALA A 408 -23.48 0.61 -30.94
C ALA A 408 -22.41 0.22 -31.97
N GLU A 409 -21.76 -0.92 -31.76
CA GLU A 409 -20.73 -1.49 -32.62
C GLU A 409 -21.23 -1.71 -34.05
N GLU A 410 -22.43 -2.29 -34.21
CA GLU A 410 -23.05 -2.54 -35.52
C GLU A 410 -23.36 -1.24 -36.27
N VAL A 411 -24.01 -0.28 -35.59
CA VAL A 411 -24.41 1.00 -36.19
C VAL A 411 -23.20 1.85 -36.57
N VAL A 412 -22.18 1.90 -35.69
CA VAL A 412 -20.94 2.63 -35.96
C VAL A 412 -20.19 2.04 -37.15
N ARG A 413 -20.05 0.70 -37.20
CA ARG A 413 -19.40 0.03 -38.32
C ARG A 413 -20.12 0.29 -39.64
N GLU A 414 -21.45 0.19 -39.66
CA GLU A 414 -22.24 0.46 -40.86
C GLU A 414 -22.07 1.91 -41.34
N LYS A 415 -22.03 2.88 -40.42
CA LYS A 415 -21.81 4.29 -40.78
C LYS A 415 -20.41 4.52 -41.35
N LEU A 416 -19.38 3.96 -40.73
CA LEU A 416 -17.99 4.09 -41.20
C LEU A 416 -17.82 3.48 -42.60
N MET A 417 -18.37 2.30 -42.85
CA MET A 417 -18.37 1.67 -44.18
C MET A 417 -19.07 2.54 -45.23
N LYS A 418 -20.23 3.14 -44.89
CA LYS A 418 -20.93 4.10 -45.78
C LYS A 418 -20.11 5.37 -46.04
N SER A 419 -19.28 5.79 -45.09
CA SER A 419 -18.38 6.93 -45.20
C SER A 419 -17.06 6.61 -45.92
N GLY A 420 -16.86 5.38 -46.40
CA GLY A 420 -15.69 4.99 -47.21
C GLY A 420 -14.49 4.47 -46.41
N TYR A 421 -14.65 4.20 -45.11
CA TYR A 421 -13.62 3.56 -44.30
C TYR A 421 -13.56 2.06 -44.59
N ASP A 422 -12.36 1.49 -44.54
CA ASP A 422 -12.14 0.05 -44.59
C ASP A 422 -12.18 -0.54 -43.18
N CYS A 423 -13.25 -1.27 -42.88
CA CYS A 423 -13.45 -1.97 -41.60
C CYS A 423 -13.43 -3.49 -41.78
N SER A 424 -12.83 -4.02 -42.86
CA SER A 424 -12.83 -5.46 -43.17
C SER A 424 -12.11 -6.32 -42.11
N ASP A 425 -11.11 -5.76 -41.44
CA ASP A 425 -10.37 -6.41 -40.35
C ASP A 425 -11.07 -6.29 -38.98
N TRP A 426 -12.21 -5.57 -38.91
CA TRP A 426 -13.05 -5.47 -37.72
C TRP A 426 -14.08 -6.61 -37.67
N ALA A 427 -13.61 -7.77 -37.21
CA ALA A 427 -14.46 -8.93 -36.94
C ALA A 427 -15.44 -8.62 -35.79
N MET A 428 -16.74 -8.77 -36.06
CA MET A 428 -17.84 -8.74 -35.09
C MET A 428 -18.47 -10.12 -35.19
N ASP A 429 -18.12 -11.05 -34.32
CA ASP A 429 -18.45 -12.46 -34.58
C ASP A 429 -19.95 -12.75 -34.57
N ASP A 430 -20.38 -13.34 -35.70
CA ASP A 430 -20.99 -14.66 -35.77
C ASP A 430 -20.03 -15.71 -36.41
N ASP A 431 -18.72 -15.44 -36.58
CA ASP A 431 -17.80 -16.26 -37.40
C ASP A 431 -16.76 -17.12 -36.63
N ASP A 432 -16.63 -16.96 -35.30
CA ASP A 432 -15.94 -17.94 -34.45
C ASP A 432 -16.92 -19.03 -33.96
N ASN A 433 -16.51 -20.31 -34.05
CA ASN A 433 -17.29 -21.57 -33.90
C ASN A 433 -17.97 -21.80 -32.52
N ASP A 434 -18.14 -20.75 -31.71
CA ASP A 434 -18.51 -20.78 -30.30
C ASP A 434 -19.93 -20.24 -30.06
N GLY A 435 -20.47 -19.47 -31.01
CA GLY A 435 -21.78 -18.81 -30.88
C GLY A 435 -21.85 -17.77 -29.77
N LYS A 436 -20.71 -17.23 -29.32
CA LYS A 436 -20.62 -16.19 -28.28
C LYS A 436 -20.06 -14.90 -28.87
N TRP A 437 -20.75 -13.80 -28.59
CA TRP A 437 -20.29 -12.46 -28.96
C TRP A 437 -19.04 -12.06 -28.18
N HIS A 438 -17.97 -11.74 -28.90
CA HIS A 438 -16.73 -11.19 -28.37
C HIS A 438 -16.64 -9.71 -28.75
N SER A 439 -16.81 -8.82 -27.75
CA SER A 439 -16.68 -7.39 -27.97
C SER A 439 -15.28 -6.89 -27.74
N TYR A 440 -14.85 -5.99 -28.62
CA TYR A 440 -13.67 -5.18 -28.44
C TYR A 440 -14.10 -3.72 -28.26
N ASN A 441 -14.19 -3.26 -27.01
CA ASN A 441 -14.41 -1.83 -26.69
C ASN A 441 -13.40 -0.91 -27.42
N GLN A 442 -12.20 -1.44 -27.71
CA GLN A 442 -11.08 -0.76 -28.35
C GLN A 442 -10.73 -1.47 -29.66
N ILE A 443 -10.77 -0.73 -30.77
CA ILE A 443 -10.45 -1.24 -32.10
C ILE A 443 -9.16 -0.58 -32.55
N GLU A 444 -8.05 -1.28 -32.35
CA GLU A 444 -6.70 -0.82 -32.68
C GLU A 444 -6.22 -1.45 -34.00
N GLY A 445 -5.79 -0.62 -34.95
CA GLY A 445 -5.16 -1.05 -36.20
C GLY A 445 -6.05 -1.84 -37.18
N LYS A 446 -7.36 -1.91 -36.91
CA LYS A 446 -8.34 -2.70 -37.70
C LYS A 446 -9.24 -1.85 -38.61
N ILE A 447 -9.15 -0.52 -38.51
CA ILE A 447 -9.89 0.42 -39.35
C ILE A 447 -8.88 1.25 -40.13
N LYS A 448 -9.13 1.45 -41.43
CA LYS A 448 -8.38 2.41 -42.25
C LYS A 448 -9.32 3.49 -42.77
N ASP A 449 -8.86 4.72 -42.76
CA ASP A 449 -9.59 5.84 -43.36
C ASP A 449 -9.61 5.74 -44.90
N PRO A 450 -10.39 6.59 -45.60
CA PRO A 450 -10.43 6.59 -47.07
C PRO A 450 -9.08 6.84 -47.75
N ASP A 451 -8.10 7.41 -47.04
CA ASP A 451 -6.74 7.66 -47.53
C ASP A 451 -5.79 6.47 -47.27
N GLY A 452 -6.25 5.45 -46.52
CA GLY A 452 -5.54 4.22 -46.21
C GLY A 452 -4.76 4.24 -44.89
N GLU A 453 -4.89 5.31 -44.11
CA GLU A 453 -4.20 5.46 -42.81
C GLU A 453 -4.96 4.73 -41.69
N PRO A 454 -4.25 4.08 -40.77
CA PRO A 454 -4.88 3.35 -39.67
C PRO A 454 -5.54 4.31 -38.67
N VAL A 455 -6.77 3.98 -38.26
CA VAL A 455 -7.55 4.72 -37.27
C VAL A 455 -7.87 3.81 -36.09
N ASN A 456 -7.57 4.31 -34.89
CA ASN A 456 -7.84 3.65 -33.63
C ASN A 456 -9.07 4.27 -32.97
N VAL A 457 -10.03 3.44 -32.57
CA VAL A 457 -11.30 3.95 -32.04
C VAL A 457 -11.74 3.22 -30.78
N VAL A 458 -12.46 3.95 -29.93
CA VAL A 458 -13.27 3.37 -28.83
C VAL A 458 -14.73 3.58 -29.19
N VAL A 459 -15.56 2.55 -29.05
CA VAL A 459 -16.99 2.64 -29.34
C VAL A 459 -17.80 2.62 -28.05
N LYS A 460 -18.71 3.60 -27.87
CA LYS A 460 -19.62 3.65 -26.71
C LYS A 460 -21.04 3.98 -27.13
N SER A 461 -22.00 3.44 -26.37
CA SER A 461 -23.40 3.88 -26.44
C SER A 461 -23.65 4.98 -25.41
N ALA A 462 -24.31 6.06 -25.83
CA ALA A 462 -24.81 7.15 -24.99
C ALA A 462 -26.34 7.15 -24.88
N LYS A 463 -27.03 6.07 -25.29
CA LYS A 463 -28.50 5.92 -25.23
C LYS A 463 -29.07 6.12 -23.82
N GLY A 464 -28.24 5.89 -22.79
CA GLY A 464 -28.57 6.14 -21.38
C GLY A 464 -28.23 7.57 -20.87
N GLY A 465 -27.83 8.48 -21.75
CA GLY A 465 -27.51 9.88 -21.41
C GLY A 465 -26.12 10.12 -20.77
N VAL A 466 -25.36 9.06 -20.44
CA VAL A 466 -24.01 9.14 -19.88
C VAL A 466 -23.10 8.12 -20.53
N ILE A 467 -21.87 8.53 -20.88
CA ILE A 467 -20.82 7.65 -21.41
C ILE A 467 -19.90 7.25 -20.26
N TYR A 468 -19.74 5.95 -20.05
CA TYR A 468 -18.79 5.40 -19.09
C TYR A 468 -17.56 4.85 -19.82
N LEU A 469 -16.40 5.44 -19.56
CA LEU A 469 -15.11 4.96 -20.03
C LEU A 469 -14.45 4.15 -18.91
N SER A 470 -13.94 2.95 -19.24
CA SER A 470 -13.05 2.24 -18.32
C SER A 470 -11.71 2.97 -18.21
N ALA A 471 -10.91 2.64 -17.18
CA ALA A 471 -9.56 3.21 -17.06
C ALA A 471 -8.71 2.91 -18.31
N THR A 472 -8.83 1.71 -18.86
CA THR A 472 -8.13 1.28 -20.08
C THR A 472 -8.64 2.03 -21.32
N ASP A 473 -9.95 2.29 -21.43
CA ASP A 473 -10.51 3.07 -22.55
C ASP A 473 -10.05 4.53 -22.50
N PHE A 474 -10.03 5.08 -21.29
CA PHE A 474 -9.60 6.46 -21.05
C PHE A 474 -8.10 6.63 -21.32
N GLU A 475 -7.26 5.71 -20.86
CA GLU A 475 -5.83 5.68 -21.20
C GLU A 475 -5.62 5.57 -22.71
N PHE A 476 -6.30 4.62 -23.37
CA PHE A 476 -6.20 4.43 -24.81
C PHE A 476 -6.56 5.71 -25.58
N LEU A 477 -7.65 6.39 -25.24
CA LEU A 477 -8.06 7.65 -25.87
C LEU A 477 -7.11 8.83 -25.62
N THR A 478 -6.36 8.80 -24.51
CA THR A 478 -5.46 9.90 -24.12
C THR A 478 -4.01 9.68 -24.53
N GLN A 479 -3.64 8.45 -24.92
CA GLN A 479 -2.28 8.09 -25.32
C GLN A 479 -1.85 8.69 -26.67
N ASP A 480 -2.79 8.84 -27.62
CA ASP A 480 -2.58 9.47 -28.92
C ASP A 480 -3.76 10.38 -29.26
N SER A 481 -3.48 11.65 -29.62
CA SER A 481 -4.51 12.63 -29.97
C SER A 481 -5.28 12.28 -31.24
N LYS A 482 -4.80 11.31 -32.04
CA LYS A 482 -5.49 10.76 -33.21
C LYS A 482 -6.51 9.68 -32.86
N ASN A 483 -6.54 9.19 -31.62
CA ASN A 483 -7.54 8.21 -31.20
C ASN A 483 -8.91 8.87 -31.05
N ILE A 484 -9.95 8.19 -31.52
CA ILE A 484 -11.30 8.77 -31.63
C ILE A 484 -12.28 7.98 -30.77
N LEU A 485 -13.07 8.68 -29.97
CA LEU A 485 -14.25 8.09 -29.34
C LEU A 485 -15.44 8.22 -30.30
N LEU A 486 -16.00 7.10 -30.73
CA LEU A 486 -17.22 7.04 -31.51
C LEU A 486 -18.40 6.72 -30.61
N VAL A 487 -19.37 7.64 -30.58
CA VAL A 487 -20.51 7.59 -29.69
C VAL A 487 -21.77 7.40 -30.51
N TRP A 488 -22.55 6.38 -30.17
CA TRP A 488 -23.91 6.21 -30.66
C TRP A 488 -24.92 6.59 -29.58
N ASP A 489 -25.69 7.64 -29.80
CA ASP A 489 -26.64 8.20 -28.81
C ASP A 489 -28.06 7.61 -28.90
N GLY A 490 -28.31 6.73 -29.87
CA GLY A 490 -29.63 6.18 -30.16
C GLY A 490 -30.23 6.68 -31.48
N ASP A 491 -29.82 7.88 -31.93
CA ASP A 491 -30.31 8.52 -33.15
C ASP A 491 -29.21 8.67 -34.20
N ASP A 492 -28.01 9.12 -33.81
CA ASP A 492 -26.86 9.29 -34.70
C ASP A 492 -25.54 8.80 -34.05
N VAL A 493 -24.52 8.64 -34.89
CA VAL A 493 -23.14 8.39 -34.47
C VAL A 493 -22.32 9.66 -34.62
N HIS A 494 -21.75 10.14 -33.53
CA HIS A 494 -20.85 11.29 -33.55
C HIS A 494 -19.45 10.89 -33.08
N SER A 495 -18.44 11.60 -33.58
CA SER A 495 -17.05 11.44 -33.14
C SER A 495 -16.73 12.49 -32.09
N VAL A 496 -15.95 12.09 -31.09
CA VAL A 496 -15.40 12.94 -30.06
C VAL A 496 -13.90 12.69 -30.04
N SER A 497 -13.12 13.72 -30.36
CA SER A 497 -11.67 13.67 -30.23
C SER A 497 -11.24 13.72 -28.75
N GLY A 498 -10.02 13.24 -28.45
CA GLY A 498 -9.46 13.36 -27.10
C GLY A 498 -9.41 14.80 -26.58
N GLU A 499 -9.20 15.79 -27.45
CA GLU A 499 -9.22 17.21 -27.07
C GLU A 499 -10.64 17.70 -26.75
N GLU A 500 -11.65 17.29 -27.52
CA GLU A 500 -13.05 17.66 -27.29
C GLU A 500 -13.63 17.06 -26.00
N LEU A 501 -13.11 15.90 -25.58
CA LEU A 501 -13.49 15.20 -24.36
C LEU A 501 -13.28 16.05 -23.09
N PHE A 502 -12.36 17.01 -23.14
CA PHE A 502 -12.04 17.92 -22.03
C PHE A 502 -12.42 19.39 -22.29
N ALA A 503 -12.87 19.72 -23.51
CA ALA A 503 -13.10 21.11 -23.91
C ALA A 503 -14.54 21.60 -23.63
N LYS A 504 -15.53 20.69 -23.57
CA LYS A 504 -16.95 21.05 -23.44
C LYS A 504 -17.48 21.01 -22.00
N ASP A 505 -16.93 20.17 -21.13
CA ASP A 505 -17.37 20.02 -19.75
C ASP A 505 -16.33 20.52 -18.74
N SER A 506 -16.75 21.36 -17.78
CA SER A 506 -15.85 21.88 -16.74
C SER A 506 -15.51 20.85 -15.66
N ASN A 507 -16.19 19.70 -15.64
CA ASN A 507 -16.06 18.65 -14.62
C ASN A 507 -15.95 17.27 -15.27
N VAL A 508 -14.87 16.55 -14.99
CA VAL A 508 -14.72 15.11 -15.33
C VAL A 508 -14.83 14.29 -14.05
N ASN A 509 -15.74 13.32 -14.04
CA ASN A 509 -16.02 12.49 -12.87
C ASN A 509 -15.23 11.18 -12.91
N LEU A 510 -14.43 10.93 -11.87
CA LEU A 510 -13.80 9.64 -11.63
C LEU A 510 -14.56 8.89 -10.53
N ILE A 511 -15.19 7.77 -10.88
CA ILE A 511 -16.04 6.99 -9.98
C ILE A 511 -15.26 5.77 -9.49
N PHE A 512 -15.11 5.62 -8.17
CA PHE A 512 -14.50 4.45 -7.54
C PHE A 512 -15.56 3.52 -6.99
N ASP A 513 -15.38 2.22 -7.21
CA ASP A 513 -16.09 1.21 -6.44
C ASP A 513 -15.41 1.05 -5.08
N THR A 514 -16.08 1.54 -4.03
CA THR A 514 -15.51 1.56 -2.67
C THR A 514 -15.44 0.19 -2.00
N GLU A 515 -16.15 -0.82 -2.52
CA GLU A 515 -16.04 -2.22 -2.05
C GLU A 515 -14.75 -2.86 -2.56
N TYR A 516 -14.38 -2.57 -3.81
CA TYR A 516 -13.28 -3.24 -4.50
C TYR A 516 -11.99 -2.42 -4.59
N THR A 517 -11.98 -1.15 -4.20
CA THR A 517 -10.79 -0.28 -4.28
C THR A 517 -10.03 -0.23 -2.95
N PRO A 518 -8.77 -0.73 -2.88
CA PRO A 518 -7.95 -0.65 -1.67
C PRO A 518 -7.68 0.78 -1.20
N LYS A 519 -7.68 0.98 0.13
CA LYS A 519 -7.52 2.31 0.74
C LYS A 519 -6.25 3.06 0.34
N HIS A 520 -5.15 2.35 0.09
CA HIS A 520 -3.87 2.97 -0.25
C HIS A 520 -3.87 3.61 -1.64
N TYR A 521 -4.76 3.19 -2.55
CA TYR A 521 -4.91 3.84 -3.85
C TYR A 521 -5.51 5.23 -3.74
N TYR A 522 -6.47 5.47 -2.83
CA TYR A 522 -6.97 6.82 -2.58
C TYR A 522 -5.88 7.78 -2.09
N ALA A 523 -4.94 7.29 -1.28
CA ALA A 523 -3.80 8.08 -0.81
C ALA A 523 -2.76 8.35 -1.92
N ALA A 524 -2.58 7.42 -2.86
CA ALA A 524 -1.73 7.64 -4.03
C ALA A 524 -2.37 8.67 -4.98
N LEU A 525 -3.66 8.53 -5.28
CA LEU A 525 -4.42 9.46 -6.11
C LEU A 525 -4.49 10.86 -5.51
N SER A 526 -4.66 10.97 -4.18
CA SER A 526 -4.65 12.28 -3.52
C SER A 526 -3.30 12.97 -3.68
N LYS A 527 -2.18 12.25 -3.62
CA LYS A 527 -0.84 12.81 -3.91
C LYS A 527 -0.69 13.24 -5.37
N VAL A 528 -1.24 12.50 -6.33
CA VAL A 528 -1.19 12.86 -7.76
C VAL A 528 -1.92 14.20 -8.00
N PHE A 529 -3.10 14.38 -7.41
CA PHE A 529 -3.94 15.56 -7.64
C PHE A 529 -3.77 16.69 -6.62
N GLN A 530 -2.89 16.57 -5.61
CA GLN A 530 -2.80 17.51 -4.48
C GLN A 530 -2.51 18.97 -4.88
N TYR A 531 -1.97 19.21 -6.08
CA TYR A 531 -1.63 20.54 -6.58
C TYR A 531 -2.46 20.99 -7.79
N VAL A 532 -3.41 20.16 -8.25
CA VAL A 532 -4.32 20.54 -9.33
C VAL A 532 -5.41 21.42 -8.74
N LYS A 533 -5.41 22.70 -9.14
CA LYS A 533 -6.33 23.69 -8.58
C LYS A 533 -7.77 23.30 -8.86
N ARG A 534 -8.62 23.45 -7.84
CA ARG A 534 -10.06 23.15 -7.89
C ARG A 534 -10.40 21.66 -8.09
N THR A 535 -9.42 20.76 -7.95
CA THR A 535 -9.68 19.32 -7.83
C THR A 535 -9.99 18.96 -6.39
N THR A 536 -11.12 18.28 -6.17
CA THR A 536 -11.57 17.83 -4.85
C THR A 536 -12.07 16.38 -4.94
N PHE A 537 -11.91 15.63 -3.85
CA PHE A 537 -12.58 14.34 -3.69
C PHE A 537 -13.93 14.59 -3.02
N ALA A 538 -15.01 14.47 -3.78
CA ALA A 538 -16.36 14.54 -3.24
C ALA A 538 -16.74 13.19 -2.62
N ILE A 539 -17.04 13.17 -1.32
CA ILE A 539 -17.44 11.96 -0.59
C ILE A 539 -18.80 12.23 0.06
N LYS A 540 -19.77 11.33 -0.12
CA LYS A 540 -21.04 11.40 0.60
C LYS A 540 -20.78 11.34 2.11
N ASP A 541 -21.39 12.25 2.88
CA ASP A 541 -21.25 12.26 4.34
C ASP A 541 -21.70 10.91 4.93
N PRO A 542 -20.81 10.15 5.61
CA PRO A 542 -21.12 8.83 6.15
C PRO A 542 -22.25 8.83 7.19
N LYS A 543 -22.54 9.99 7.79
CA LYS A 543 -23.60 10.16 8.79
C LYS A 543 -24.90 10.71 8.20
N ARG A 544 -24.86 11.19 6.96
CA ARG A 544 -26.03 11.73 6.27
C ARG A 544 -26.88 10.59 5.73
N ASN A 545 -27.79 10.11 6.58
CA ASN A 545 -28.84 9.20 6.15
C ASN A 545 -30.04 10.04 5.69
N THR A 546 -30.34 10.05 4.39
CA THR A 546 -31.56 10.68 3.84
C THR A 546 -32.84 10.16 4.51
N TYR A 547 -32.83 8.94 5.04
CA TYR A 547 -33.92 8.36 5.83
C TYR A 547 -34.18 9.12 7.15
N SER A 548 -33.14 9.69 7.77
CA SER A 548 -33.27 10.45 9.03
C SER A 548 -33.89 11.84 8.85
N GLN A 549 -33.72 12.46 7.67
CA GLN A 549 -34.43 13.69 7.33
C GLN A 549 -35.91 13.44 7.06
N VAL A 550 -36.25 12.40 6.29
CA VAL A 550 -37.66 12.04 5.98
C VAL A 550 -38.45 11.69 7.25
N LYS A 551 -37.82 11.00 8.20
CA LYS A 551 -38.43 10.70 9.51
C LYS A 551 -38.67 11.95 10.37
N GLY A 552 -37.82 12.97 10.23
CA GLY A 552 -37.97 14.27 10.89
C GLY A 552 -39.15 15.08 10.37
N PHE A 553 -39.62 14.81 9.14
CA PHE A 553 -40.81 15.43 8.56
C PHE A 553 -42.12 14.68 8.87
N GLY A 554 -42.08 13.55 9.60
CA GLY A 554 -43.27 12.79 9.98
C GLY A 554 -44.02 12.17 8.80
N MET A 555 -43.36 12.01 7.64
CA MET A 555 -43.98 11.44 6.42
C MET A 555 -44.16 9.92 6.47
N ASP A 556 -43.65 9.26 7.51
CA ASP A 556 -43.87 7.86 7.84
C ASP A 556 -45.20 7.60 8.59
N ALA A 557 -45.93 8.65 8.98
CA ALA A 557 -47.30 8.53 9.47
C ALA A 557 -48.30 8.56 8.30
N LYS A 558 -48.71 7.38 7.81
CA LYS A 558 -49.98 7.27 7.06
C LYS A 558 -51.12 7.57 8.02
N THR A 559 -51.64 8.80 8.03
CA THR A 559 -52.99 9.07 8.52
C THR A 559 -53.97 8.59 7.45
N GLU A 560 -54.67 7.49 7.73
CA GLU A 560 -55.88 7.13 6.97
C GLU A 560 -56.95 8.20 7.24
N GLY A 561 -57.03 9.20 6.36
CA GLY A 561 -58.13 10.14 6.30
C GLY A 561 -59.18 9.61 5.35
N ILE A 562 -60.37 9.32 5.87
CA ILE A 562 -61.57 9.04 5.08
C ILE A 562 -61.88 10.31 4.28
N GLN A 563 -61.85 10.22 2.96
CA GLN A 563 -62.24 11.30 2.07
C GLN A 563 -63.77 11.30 1.97
N GLU A 564 -64.43 12.22 2.68
CA GLU A 564 -65.84 12.54 2.39
C GLU A 564 -65.89 13.24 1.03
N LEU A 565 -66.70 12.68 0.12
CA LEU A 565 -66.99 13.24 -1.20
C LEU A 565 -67.67 14.59 -1.02
N PHE A 566 -67.05 15.66 -1.50
CA PHE A 566 -67.71 16.94 -1.66
C PHE A 566 -68.65 16.87 -2.88
N ASP A 567 -69.89 17.29 -2.67
CA ASP A 567 -70.99 17.37 -3.64
C ASP A 567 -70.81 18.58 -4.57
N ASP A 568 -71.24 18.46 -5.82
CA ASP A 568 -70.96 19.35 -6.97
C ASP A 568 -71.66 20.74 -6.89
N ASN A 569 -71.93 21.27 -5.70
CA ASN A 569 -72.64 22.54 -5.50
C ASN A 569 -71.83 23.67 -4.85
N ASP A 570 -70.51 23.52 -4.70
CA ASP A 570 -69.65 24.60 -4.18
C ASP A 570 -68.71 25.16 -5.27
N LEU A 571 -69.31 25.79 -6.29
CA LEU A 571 -68.62 26.63 -7.28
C LEU A 571 -69.12 28.09 -7.24
#